data_AF-A0A816GZX0-F1
#
_entry.id   AF-A0A816GZX0-F1
#
_cell.length_a   1.000
_cell.length_b   1.000
_cell.length_c   1.000
_cell.angle_alpha   90.00
_cell.angle_beta   90.00
_cell.angle_gamma   90.00
#
_symmetry.space_group_name_H-M   'P 1'
#
loop_
_entity.id
_entity.type
_entity.pdbx_description
1 polymer ?
#
loop_
_entity_poly.entity_id
_entity_poly.type
_entity_poly.pdbx_seq_one_letter_code
_entity_poly.pdbx_strand_id
1 'polypeptide(L)'
;NRLDEHQQFLKSLQQRIIDNEQATANQFLHLAIHDITNNKPTLSFLHPLDTNSVVKSILQQNNISIPVTAEQLPIIELIMKLILRQQIEFIPAERYSNTSNIEIGKLMFTTFYALPNEQQSDFSIYKTITSPFIHHNKIVRLAQMPTYIGINRKTKSSISWTNDDMASCIFHLVTTCRETPAEKASQYGNTCLEQIMIGKALKNCRTEHTSINLPYIQQLQSGRWLISTNTTSLHCIRTQIEERLTKEATVWNDNTQVTIPPMAIITVNNGTTIQCPGFNLPGPAIPETRSTINIIRNLSTIEEHSDIIDIHKEIISNTTWEKLPYLNDDIDQLLQEMSLQQASTTPQSNNIQWHNQHSGKLMICLVILIAALIVVSALIILYLKRSTNNKITIALP
;
A
#
# COMPACT_ATOMS: atom_id res chain seq x y z
N ASN A 1 -8.69 11.05 -68.54
CA ASN A 1 -7.23 10.94 -68.31
C ASN A 1 -6.79 11.58 -67.00
N ARG A 2 -6.68 12.91 -66.86
CA ARG A 2 -6.15 13.51 -65.61
C ARG A 2 -7.03 13.32 -64.36
N LEU A 3 -8.35 13.21 -64.55
CA LEU A 3 -9.32 12.94 -63.47
C LEU A 3 -9.27 11.48 -63.01
N ASP A 4 -9.09 10.55 -63.94
CA ASP A 4 -9.01 9.10 -63.69
C ASP A 4 -7.71 8.73 -62.97
N GLU A 5 -6.59 9.36 -63.34
CA GLU A 5 -5.31 9.24 -62.64
C GLU A 5 -5.39 9.75 -61.20
N HIS A 6 -6.12 10.86 -60.98
CA HIS A 6 -6.34 11.40 -59.64
C HIS A 6 -7.22 10.48 -58.78
N GLN A 7 -8.27 9.89 -59.37
CA GLN A 7 -9.11 8.91 -58.70
C GLN A 7 -8.36 7.61 -58.37
N GLN A 8 -7.51 7.12 -59.28
CA GLN A 8 -6.65 5.95 -58.99
C GLN A 8 -5.63 6.25 -57.90
N PHE A 9 -5.03 7.44 -57.91
CA PHE A 9 -4.11 7.87 -56.87
C PHE A 9 -4.79 7.93 -55.50
N LEU A 10 -5.97 8.56 -55.40
CA LEU A 10 -6.75 8.62 -54.16
C LEU A 10 -7.13 7.23 -53.65
N LYS A 11 -7.58 6.32 -54.52
CA LYS A 11 -7.85 4.92 -54.14
C LYS A 11 -6.61 4.20 -53.64
N SER A 12 -5.46 4.39 -54.28
CA SER A 12 -4.20 3.77 -53.86
C SER A 12 -3.71 4.30 -52.50
N LEU A 13 -3.93 5.59 -52.25
CA LEU A 13 -3.54 6.24 -50.99
C LEU A 13 -4.47 5.82 -49.85
N GLN A 14 -5.77 5.71 -50.13
CA GLN A 14 -6.75 5.16 -49.18
C GLN A 14 -6.43 3.70 -48.83
N GLN A 15 -6.08 2.87 -49.81
CA GLN A 15 -5.67 1.49 -49.55
C GLN A 15 -4.39 1.41 -48.70
N ARG A 16 -3.38 2.24 -48.99
CA ARG A 16 -2.15 2.30 -48.18
C ARG A 16 -2.42 2.74 -46.74
N ILE A 17 -3.36 3.65 -46.52
CA ILE A 17 -3.77 4.05 -45.17
C ILE A 17 -4.39 2.86 -44.45
N ILE A 18 -5.33 2.16 -45.09
CA ILE A 18 -5.99 0.96 -44.53
C ILE A 18 -4.96 -0.12 -44.18
N ASP A 19 -4.04 -0.42 -45.11
CA ASP A 19 -3.01 -1.45 -44.90
C ASP A 19 -2.06 -1.08 -43.74
N ASN A 20 -1.71 0.20 -43.61
CA ASN A 20 -0.84 0.69 -42.54
C ASN A 20 -1.55 0.71 -41.17
N GLU A 21 -2.82 1.10 -41.13
CA GLU A 21 -3.66 0.99 -39.93
C GLU A 21 -3.78 -0.46 -39.47
N GLN A 22 -4.00 -1.39 -40.41
CA GLN A 22 -4.08 -2.82 -40.10
C GLN A 22 -2.75 -3.40 -39.61
N ALA A 23 -1.63 -3.05 -40.24
CA ALA A 23 -0.30 -3.48 -39.79
C ALA A 23 0.01 -2.98 -38.38
N THR A 24 -0.33 -1.72 -38.10
CA THR A 24 -0.15 -1.10 -36.78
C THR A 24 -1.03 -1.77 -35.73
N ALA A 25 -2.31 -2.00 -36.05
CA ALA A 25 -3.24 -2.71 -35.16
C ALA A 25 -2.76 -4.13 -34.85
N ASN A 26 -2.26 -4.86 -35.85
CA ASN A 26 -1.69 -6.20 -35.65
C ASN A 26 -0.46 -6.19 -34.73
N GLN A 27 0.39 -5.18 -34.86
CA GLN A 27 1.57 -5.03 -33.99
C GLN A 27 1.15 -4.76 -32.54
N PHE A 28 0.22 -3.84 -32.31
CA PHE A 28 -0.31 -3.58 -30.97
C PHE A 28 -1.00 -4.81 -30.38
N LEU A 29 -1.76 -5.54 -31.20
CA LEU A 29 -2.41 -6.78 -30.78
C LEU A 29 -1.40 -7.84 -30.36
N HIS A 30 -0.33 -8.03 -31.14
CA HIS A 30 0.74 -8.98 -30.81
C HIS A 30 1.43 -8.62 -29.49
N LEU A 31 1.76 -7.34 -29.29
CA LEU A 31 2.35 -6.85 -28.04
C LEU A 31 1.40 -7.05 -26.85
N ALA A 32 0.12 -6.74 -27.03
CA ALA A 32 -0.89 -6.94 -25.99
C ALA A 32 -1.03 -8.41 -25.60
N ILE A 33 -1.07 -9.32 -26.58
CA ILE A 33 -1.13 -10.76 -26.32
C ILE A 33 0.11 -11.22 -25.54
N HIS A 34 1.29 -10.78 -25.96
CA HIS A 34 2.54 -11.11 -25.29
C HIS A 34 2.56 -10.62 -23.84
N ASP A 35 2.18 -9.36 -23.59
CA ASP A 35 2.16 -8.77 -22.25
C ASP A 35 1.15 -9.49 -21.33
N ILE A 36 -0.09 -9.69 -21.80
CA ILE A 36 -1.13 -10.37 -21.00
C ILE A 36 -0.72 -11.81 -20.67
N THR A 37 -0.16 -12.53 -21.63
CA THR A 37 0.32 -13.92 -21.42
C THR A 37 1.46 -13.98 -20.40
N ASN A 38 2.25 -12.91 -20.30
CA ASN A 38 3.32 -12.75 -19.32
C ASN A 38 2.86 -12.09 -18.00
N ASN A 39 1.54 -12.04 -17.73
CA ASN A 39 0.96 -11.40 -16.55
C ASN A 39 1.33 -9.91 -16.38
N LYS A 40 1.55 -9.20 -17.48
CA LYS A 40 1.74 -7.75 -17.49
C LYS A 40 0.43 -7.07 -17.93
N PRO A 41 -0.27 -6.38 -17.03
CA PRO A 41 -1.50 -5.69 -17.38
C PRO A 41 -1.24 -4.62 -18.46
N THR A 42 -2.05 -4.61 -19.51
CA THR A 42 -1.92 -3.66 -20.62
C THR A 42 -3.28 -3.34 -21.21
N LEU A 43 -3.43 -2.13 -21.75
CA LEU A 43 -4.61 -1.70 -22.52
C LEU A 43 -4.24 -1.36 -23.97
N SER A 44 -3.06 -1.76 -24.42
CA SER A 44 -2.54 -1.49 -25.77
C SER A 44 -3.38 -2.09 -26.89
N PHE A 45 -4.24 -3.08 -26.59
CA PHE A 45 -5.21 -3.64 -27.54
C PHE A 45 -6.44 -2.74 -27.76
N LEU A 46 -6.66 -1.72 -26.91
CA LEU A 46 -7.79 -0.81 -27.08
C LEU A 46 -7.52 0.13 -28.25
N HIS A 47 -8.54 0.33 -29.09
CA HIS A 47 -8.46 1.33 -30.14
C HIS A 47 -8.37 2.74 -29.50
N PRO A 48 -7.58 3.67 -30.06
CA PRO A 48 -7.44 5.02 -29.50
C PRO A 48 -8.77 5.77 -29.32
N LEU A 49 -9.73 5.54 -30.23
CA LEU A 49 -11.07 6.15 -30.16
C LEU A 49 -11.90 5.65 -28.96
N ASP A 50 -11.72 4.39 -28.56
CA ASP A 50 -12.50 3.77 -27.48
C ASP A 50 -11.88 4.00 -26.11
N THR A 51 -10.57 4.28 -26.08
CA THR A 51 -9.77 4.43 -24.86
C THR A 51 -10.43 5.40 -23.87
N ASN A 52 -10.81 6.60 -24.32
CA ASN A 52 -11.42 7.62 -23.47
C ASN A 52 -12.78 7.19 -22.90
N SER A 53 -13.58 6.46 -23.68
CA SER A 53 -14.89 5.98 -23.26
C SER A 53 -14.75 4.90 -22.19
N VAL A 54 -13.87 3.92 -22.41
CA VAL A 54 -13.54 2.85 -21.46
C VAL A 54 -13.00 3.45 -20.16
N VAL A 55 -12.06 4.38 -20.27
CA VAL A 55 -11.49 5.12 -19.14
C VAL A 55 -12.58 5.77 -18.31
N LYS A 56 -13.45 6.56 -18.94
CA LYS A 56 -14.51 7.30 -18.26
C LYS A 56 -15.48 6.36 -17.57
N SER A 57 -15.88 5.28 -18.22
CA SER A 57 -16.75 4.26 -17.63
C SER A 57 -16.13 3.62 -16.40
N ILE A 58 -14.85 3.25 -16.44
CA ILE A 58 -14.15 2.66 -15.29
C ILE A 58 -14.09 3.66 -14.12
N LEU A 59 -13.71 4.91 -14.37
CA LEU A 59 -13.63 5.92 -13.31
C LEU A 59 -14.98 6.21 -12.67
N GLN A 60 -16.05 6.30 -13.49
CA GLN A 60 -17.42 6.51 -13.01
C GLN A 60 -17.91 5.34 -12.17
N GLN A 61 -17.70 4.10 -12.62
CA GLN A 61 -18.12 2.90 -11.88
C GLN A 61 -17.33 2.72 -10.57
N ASN A 62 -16.09 3.21 -10.51
CA ASN A 62 -15.25 3.15 -9.32
C ASN A 62 -15.39 4.37 -8.38
N ASN A 63 -16.23 5.35 -8.73
CA ASN A 63 -16.36 6.62 -8.01
C ASN A 63 -15.00 7.33 -7.78
N ILE A 64 -14.10 7.26 -8.77
CA ILE A 64 -12.77 7.89 -8.68
C ILE A 64 -12.86 9.33 -9.19
N SER A 65 -12.61 10.28 -8.30
CA SER A 65 -12.35 11.67 -8.67
C SER A 65 -10.85 11.89 -8.83
N ILE A 66 -10.44 12.40 -9.99
CA ILE A 66 -9.06 12.78 -10.25
C ILE A 66 -8.95 14.29 -9.95
N PRO A 67 -8.11 14.72 -9.00
CA PRO A 67 -7.94 16.14 -8.71
C PRO A 67 -7.33 16.85 -9.93
N VAL A 68 -7.70 18.11 -10.15
CA VAL A 68 -7.26 18.93 -11.30
C VAL A 68 -5.73 19.08 -11.38
N THR A 69 -5.03 18.92 -10.25
CA THR A 69 -3.55 18.94 -10.18
C THR A 69 -2.87 17.66 -10.68
N ALA A 70 -3.63 16.60 -10.96
CA ALA A 70 -3.12 15.30 -11.42
C ALA A 70 -2.99 15.17 -12.95
N GLU A 71 -3.09 16.27 -13.71
CA GLU A 71 -2.89 16.31 -15.19
C GLU A 71 -1.53 15.76 -15.67
N GLN A 72 -0.62 15.44 -14.76
CA GLN A 72 0.75 15.00 -15.08
C GLN A 72 0.89 13.49 -15.35
N LEU A 73 -0.10 12.65 -15.03
CA LEU A 73 -0.03 11.20 -15.23
C LEU A 73 -1.07 10.70 -16.25
N PRO A 74 -0.67 9.84 -17.22
CA PRO A 74 -1.60 9.26 -18.17
C PRO A 74 -2.69 8.46 -17.44
N ILE A 75 -3.97 8.78 -17.68
CA ILE A 75 -5.12 8.08 -17.06
C ILE A 75 -5.08 6.56 -17.31
N ILE A 76 -4.43 6.14 -18.40
CA ILE A 76 -4.18 4.73 -18.71
C ILE A 76 -3.38 4.01 -17.60
N GLU A 77 -2.40 4.68 -16.96
CA GLU A 77 -1.58 4.10 -15.90
C GLU A 77 -2.39 3.87 -14.62
N LEU A 78 -3.27 4.82 -14.30
CA LEU A 78 -4.22 4.69 -13.20
C LEU A 78 -5.10 3.46 -13.38
N ILE A 79 -5.64 3.25 -14.57
CA ILE A 79 -6.52 2.11 -14.86
C ILE A 79 -5.73 0.80 -14.86
N MET A 80 -4.54 0.77 -15.45
CA MET A 80 -3.71 -0.44 -15.46
C MET A 80 -3.42 -0.94 -14.04
N LYS A 81 -3.25 -0.03 -13.08
CA LYS A 81 -3.07 -0.38 -11.67
C LYS A 81 -4.33 -0.93 -10.99
N LEU A 82 -5.52 -0.71 -11.54
CA LEU A 82 -6.77 -1.32 -11.06
C LEU A 82 -7.04 -2.72 -11.64
N ILE A 83 -6.26 -3.14 -12.64
CA ILE A 83 -6.44 -4.46 -13.28
C ILE A 83 -5.99 -5.57 -12.31
N LEU A 84 -6.92 -6.47 -12.00
CA LEU A 84 -6.67 -7.68 -11.21
C LEU A 84 -6.20 -8.83 -12.09
N ARG A 85 -6.81 -8.98 -13.27
CA ARG A 85 -6.55 -10.08 -14.19
C ARG A 85 -6.91 -9.69 -15.60
N GLN A 86 -6.15 -10.20 -16.56
CA GLN A 86 -6.51 -10.20 -17.97
C GLN A 86 -6.51 -11.62 -18.52
N GLN A 87 -7.46 -11.91 -19.38
CA GLN A 87 -7.59 -13.20 -20.03
C GLN A 87 -7.85 -13.00 -21.52
N ILE A 88 -7.27 -13.90 -22.31
CA ILE A 88 -7.44 -13.96 -23.76
C ILE A 88 -8.16 -15.26 -24.06
N GLU A 89 -9.25 -15.17 -24.79
CA GLU A 89 -10.00 -16.33 -25.27
C GLU A 89 -10.16 -16.24 -26.78
N PHE A 90 -9.94 -17.34 -27.48
CA PHE A 90 -10.29 -17.45 -28.89
C PHE A 90 -11.56 -18.28 -29.02
N ILE A 91 -12.60 -17.69 -29.62
CA ILE A 91 -13.87 -18.33 -29.89
C ILE A 91 -13.88 -18.69 -31.38
N PRO A 92 -13.77 -19.98 -31.75
CA PRO A 92 -13.78 -20.39 -33.14
C PRO A 92 -15.11 -20.06 -33.83
N ALA A 93 -15.07 -19.73 -35.12
CA ALA A 93 -16.24 -19.31 -35.88
C ALA A 93 -17.36 -20.37 -35.88
N GLU A 94 -17.00 -21.65 -35.82
CA GLU A 94 -17.91 -22.79 -35.78
C GLU A 94 -18.86 -22.76 -34.57
N ARG A 95 -18.53 -21.99 -33.52
CA ARG A 95 -19.34 -21.89 -32.30
C ARG A 95 -20.47 -20.86 -32.37
N TYR A 96 -20.42 -19.91 -33.31
CA TYR A 96 -21.40 -18.82 -33.38
C TYR A 96 -21.83 -18.46 -34.80
N SER A 97 -21.20 -19.01 -35.83
CA SER A 97 -21.54 -18.74 -37.23
C SER A 97 -21.52 -20.03 -38.04
N ASN A 98 -22.59 -20.24 -38.82
CA ASN A 98 -22.69 -21.33 -39.78
C ASN A 98 -22.25 -20.92 -41.19
N THR A 99 -21.84 -19.67 -41.39
CA THR A 99 -21.40 -19.16 -42.69
C THR A 99 -19.88 -19.11 -42.74
N SER A 100 -19.29 -20.11 -43.39
CA SER A 100 -17.88 -20.10 -43.76
C SER A 100 -17.65 -19.05 -44.85
N ASN A 101 -16.63 -18.20 -44.69
CA ASN A 101 -15.61 -18.01 -45.74
C ASN A 101 -14.64 -16.84 -45.47
N ILE A 102 -14.74 -16.09 -44.36
CA ILE A 102 -13.80 -14.97 -44.12
C ILE A 102 -13.27 -14.92 -42.67
N GLU A 103 -14.07 -15.30 -41.68
CA GLU A 103 -13.70 -15.21 -40.26
C GLU A 103 -13.37 -16.60 -39.69
N ILE A 104 -12.18 -16.77 -39.10
CA ILE A 104 -11.76 -18.01 -38.43
C ILE A 104 -12.20 -18.09 -36.97
N GLY A 105 -12.57 -16.95 -36.38
CA GLY A 105 -13.00 -16.84 -34.98
C GLY A 105 -12.85 -15.43 -34.43
N LYS A 106 -13.32 -15.24 -33.19
CA LYS A 106 -13.20 -14.00 -32.42
C LYS A 106 -12.14 -14.15 -31.35
N LEU A 107 -11.22 -13.19 -31.30
CA LEU A 107 -10.31 -13.03 -30.18
C LEU A 107 -10.95 -12.09 -29.16
N MET A 108 -11.20 -12.59 -27.96
CA MET A 108 -11.83 -11.86 -26.86
C MET A 108 -10.79 -11.57 -25.78
N PHE A 109 -10.70 -10.29 -25.40
CA PHE A 109 -9.90 -9.83 -24.25
C PHE A 109 -10.84 -9.50 -23.10
N THR A 110 -10.74 -10.23 -22.00
CA THR A 110 -11.51 -9.97 -20.79
C THR A 110 -10.60 -9.37 -19.73
N THR A 111 -10.92 -8.14 -19.30
CA THR A 111 -10.17 -7.46 -18.23
C THR A 111 -11.03 -7.37 -16.98
N PHE A 112 -10.48 -7.83 -15.86
CA PHE A 112 -11.11 -7.77 -14.55
C PHE A 112 -10.49 -6.63 -13.75
N TYR A 113 -11.32 -5.71 -13.27
CA TYR A 113 -10.90 -4.56 -12.49
C TYR A 113 -11.29 -4.74 -11.02
N ALA A 114 -10.46 -4.23 -10.12
CA ALA A 114 -10.85 -4.04 -8.73
C ALA A 114 -11.96 -2.97 -8.69
N LEU A 115 -13.07 -3.30 -8.04
CA LEU A 115 -14.18 -2.38 -7.78
C LEU A 115 -14.31 -2.21 -6.26
N PRO A 116 -14.55 -0.98 -5.77
CA PRO A 116 -14.80 -0.77 -4.35
C PRO A 116 -16.06 -1.54 -3.93
N ASN A 117 -16.01 -2.17 -2.76
CA ASN A 117 -17.16 -2.87 -2.19
C ASN A 117 -18.30 -1.88 -1.88
N GLU A 118 -19.56 -2.31 -1.98
CA GLU A 118 -20.74 -1.48 -1.68
C GLU A 118 -20.75 -0.98 -0.22
N GLN A 119 -20.13 -1.74 0.68
CA GLN A 119 -19.83 -1.30 2.05
C GLN A 119 -18.56 -0.45 2.04
N GLN A 120 -18.69 0.80 1.60
CA GLN A 120 -17.60 1.77 1.68
C GLN A 120 -17.38 2.20 3.14
N SER A 121 -16.28 1.75 3.73
CA SER A 121 -15.78 2.31 4.99
C SER A 121 -15.06 3.63 4.68
N ASP A 122 -15.56 4.74 5.22
CA ASP A 122 -14.93 6.05 5.06
C ASP A 122 -13.64 6.15 5.90
N PHE A 123 -12.48 6.22 5.23
CA PHE A 123 -11.20 6.49 5.89
C PHE A 123 -10.64 7.84 5.46
N SER A 124 -10.10 8.61 6.41
CA SER A 124 -9.17 9.68 6.10
C SER A 124 -7.76 9.09 6.01
N ILE A 125 -7.12 9.23 4.86
CA ILE A 125 -5.79 8.65 4.60
C ILE A 125 -4.71 9.70 4.87
N TYR A 126 -3.70 9.32 5.64
CA TYR A 126 -2.57 10.15 6.04
C TYR A 126 -1.26 9.47 5.63
N LYS A 127 -0.31 10.26 5.11
CA LYS A 127 1.06 9.83 4.91
C LYS A 127 1.81 9.93 6.25
N THR A 128 2.45 8.84 6.65
CA THR A 128 3.26 8.81 7.87
C THR A 128 4.66 9.36 7.59
N ILE A 129 5.18 10.15 8.53
CA ILE A 129 6.55 10.67 8.50
C ILE A 129 7.17 10.36 9.86
N THR A 130 8.35 9.73 9.86
CA THR A 130 9.11 9.44 11.08
C THR A 130 10.33 10.36 11.17
N SER A 131 10.47 11.08 12.28
CA SER A 131 11.63 11.95 12.53
C SER A 131 12.73 11.15 13.23
N PRO A 132 14.01 11.28 12.82
CA PRO A 132 15.12 10.72 13.56
C PRO A 132 15.30 11.45 14.90
N PHE A 133 15.81 10.79 15.93
CA PHE A 133 16.12 11.40 17.24
C PHE A 133 17.34 10.76 17.90
N ILE A 134 17.91 11.47 18.86
CA ILE A 134 19.01 10.94 19.68
C ILE A 134 18.43 10.06 20.78
N HIS A 135 18.88 8.80 20.81
CA HIS A 135 18.59 7.85 21.88
C HIS A 135 19.87 7.08 22.22
N HIS A 136 20.27 7.08 23.50
CA HIS A 136 21.51 6.45 23.96
C HIS A 136 22.76 6.82 23.11
N ASN A 137 22.94 8.12 22.82
CA ASN A 137 24.01 8.67 21.98
C ASN A 137 24.06 8.15 20.52
N LYS A 138 23.00 7.50 20.04
CA LYS A 138 22.84 7.09 18.65
C LYS A 138 21.69 7.85 18.00
N ILE A 139 21.79 8.07 16.69
CA ILE A 139 20.70 8.62 15.89
C ILE A 139 19.84 7.44 15.45
N VAL A 140 18.59 7.43 15.91
CA VAL A 140 17.64 6.35 15.65
C VAL A 140 16.35 6.91 15.09
N ARG A 141 15.51 6.06 14.50
CA ARG A 141 14.12 6.39 14.16
C ARG A 141 13.19 5.26 14.58
N LEU A 142 11.89 5.53 14.64
CA LEU A 142 10.91 4.49 14.89
C LEU A 142 10.88 3.50 13.72
N ALA A 143 11.12 2.23 14.04
CA ALA A 143 11.15 1.13 13.09
C ALA A 143 9.74 0.67 12.73
N GLN A 144 9.60 0.03 11.56
CA GLN A 144 8.37 -0.67 11.14
C GLN A 144 7.10 0.20 11.15
N MET A 145 7.24 1.50 10.90
CA MET A 145 6.09 2.40 10.76
C MET A 145 5.45 2.25 9.38
N PRO A 146 4.10 2.21 9.29
CA PRO A 146 3.43 2.13 8.00
C PRO A 146 3.61 3.42 7.22
N THR A 147 3.77 3.31 5.90
CA THR A 147 3.94 4.43 4.98
C THR A 147 2.68 5.30 4.91
N TYR A 148 1.50 4.67 4.96
CA TYR A 148 0.21 5.35 5.04
C TYR A 148 -0.67 4.73 6.11
N ILE A 149 -1.54 5.53 6.70
CA ILE A 149 -2.59 5.09 7.61
C ILE A 149 -3.93 5.71 7.21
N GLY A 150 -4.97 4.89 7.18
CA GLY A 150 -6.36 5.29 7.06
C GLY A 150 -7.00 5.23 8.43
N ILE A 151 -7.65 6.32 8.84
CA ILE A 151 -8.33 6.40 10.13
C ILE A 151 -9.81 6.63 9.89
N ASN A 152 -10.64 5.74 10.42
CA ASN A 152 -12.09 5.94 10.48
C ASN A 152 -12.47 6.35 11.91
N ARG A 153 -12.78 7.64 12.08
CA ARG A 153 -13.15 8.19 13.39
C ARG A 153 -14.50 7.71 13.89
N LYS A 154 -15.45 7.41 12.98
CA LYS A 154 -16.82 6.99 13.33
C LYS A 154 -16.80 5.59 13.93
N THR A 155 -16.08 4.65 13.30
CA THR A 155 -16.02 3.24 13.73
C THR A 155 -14.84 2.94 14.66
N LYS A 156 -13.94 3.91 14.87
CA LYS A 156 -12.68 3.74 15.63
C LYS A 156 -11.84 2.59 15.08
N SER A 157 -11.77 2.50 13.76
CA SER A 157 -10.92 1.55 13.06
C SER A 157 -9.82 2.25 12.30
N SER A 158 -8.80 1.47 11.94
CA SER A 158 -7.68 1.92 11.15
C SER A 158 -7.27 0.85 10.15
N ILE A 159 -6.60 1.32 9.12
CA ILE A 159 -5.99 0.50 8.06
C ILE A 159 -4.60 1.07 7.81
N SER A 160 -3.63 0.21 7.56
CA SER A 160 -2.23 0.62 7.44
C SER A 160 -1.58 -0.03 6.23
N TRP A 161 -0.83 0.75 5.46
CA TRP A 161 -0.08 0.29 4.30
C TRP A 161 1.41 0.40 4.57
N THR A 162 2.12 -0.72 4.38
CA THR A 162 3.58 -0.79 4.36
C THR A 162 4.11 -0.46 2.97
N ASN A 163 5.44 -0.36 2.81
CA ASN A 163 6.04 -0.13 1.50
C ASN A 163 5.69 -1.23 0.48
N ASP A 164 5.52 -2.47 0.93
CA ASP A 164 5.18 -3.60 0.05
C ASP A 164 3.75 -3.46 -0.50
N ASP A 165 2.83 -2.98 0.33
CA ASP A 165 1.42 -2.74 -0.05
C ASP A 165 1.28 -1.57 -1.04
N MET A 166 2.27 -0.66 -1.10
CA MET A 166 2.19 0.54 -1.93
C MET A 166 2.29 0.26 -3.43
N ALA A 167 2.81 -0.90 -3.84
CA ALA A 167 2.91 -1.26 -5.26
C ALA A 167 1.53 -1.25 -5.96
N SER A 168 0.48 -1.60 -5.22
CA SER A 168 -0.92 -1.65 -5.67
C SER A 168 -1.74 -0.37 -5.40
N CYS A 169 -1.12 0.68 -4.84
CA CYS A 169 -1.80 1.88 -4.38
C CYS A 169 -1.30 3.15 -5.11
N ILE A 170 -2.15 4.18 -5.20
CA ILE A 170 -1.83 5.44 -5.90
C ILE A 170 -2.24 6.66 -5.07
N PHE A 171 -1.94 6.63 -3.77
CA PHE A 171 -2.35 7.67 -2.82
C PHE A 171 -1.83 9.08 -3.09
N HIS A 172 -0.85 9.25 -3.99
CA HIS A 172 -0.41 10.57 -4.43
C HIS A 172 -1.35 11.22 -5.45
N LEU A 173 -2.29 10.45 -6.05
CA LEU A 173 -3.26 10.94 -7.05
C LEU A 173 -4.70 10.67 -6.62
N VAL A 174 -4.96 9.45 -6.16
CA VAL A 174 -6.30 8.96 -5.83
C VAL A 174 -6.26 8.13 -4.56
N THR A 175 -7.33 8.16 -3.77
CA THR A 175 -7.43 7.41 -2.51
C THR A 175 -7.80 5.94 -2.74
N THR A 176 -7.35 5.34 -3.84
CA THR A 176 -7.67 3.96 -4.21
C THR A 176 -6.44 3.06 -4.24
N CYS A 177 -6.67 1.80 -3.87
CA CYS A 177 -5.74 0.70 -3.96
C CYS A 177 -6.43 -0.49 -4.61
N ARG A 178 -5.70 -1.21 -5.47
CA ARG A 178 -6.18 -2.48 -6.01
C ARG A 178 -6.35 -3.51 -4.90
N GLU A 179 -5.37 -3.56 -4.00
CA GLU A 179 -5.36 -4.45 -2.84
C GLU A 179 -5.39 -3.59 -1.59
N THR A 180 -6.47 -3.73 -0.83
CA THR A 180 -6.69 -2.99 0.41
C THR A 180 -6.40 -3.93 1.59
N PRO A 181 -5.42 -3.62 2.46
CA PRO A 181 -5.14 -4.40 3.66
C PRO A 181 -6.39 -4.55 4.54
N ALA A 182 -6.37 -5.53 5.45
CA ALA A 182 -7.48 -5.75 6.36
C ALA A 182 -7.67 -4.56 7.32
N GLU A 183 -8.92 -4.11 7.47
CA GLU A 183 -9.34 -3.16 8.50
C GLU A 183 -9.13 -3.75 9.90
N LYS A 184 -8.58 -2.95 10.81
CA LYS A 184 -8.32 -3.33 12.21
C LYS A 184 -9.02 -2.37 13.15
N ALA A 185 -9.67 -2.91 14.18
CA ALA A 185 -10.20 -2.07 15.26
C ALA A 185 -9.04 -1.47 16.07
N SER A 186 -9.02 -0.14 16.24
CA SER A 186 -7.90 0.58 16.88
C SER A 186 -7.76 0.32 18.38
N GLN A 187 -8.64 -0.48 18.97
CA GLN A 187 -8.72 -0.72 20.43
C GLN A 187 -7.63 -1.66 20.95
N TYR A 188 -7.06 -2.49 20.07
CA TYR A 188 -6.12 -3.52 20.50
C TYR A 188 -4.75 -2.94 20.84
N GLY A 189 -4.23 -1.97 20.07
CA GLY A 189 -2.89 -1.43 20.31
C GLY A 189 -1.81 -2.45 19.95
N ASN A 190 -2.03 -3.18 18.86
CA ASN A 190 -1.17 -4.27 18.43
C ASN A 190 0.06 -3.76 17.67
N THR A 191 -0.01 -2.56 17.11
CA THR A 191 1.10 -1.91 16.42
C THR A 191 1.65 -0.74 17.23
N CYS A 192 2.90 -0.34 16.97
CA CYS A 192 3.49 0.83 17.60
C CYS A 192 2.65 2.09 17.37
N LEU A 193 2.22 2.33 16.14
CA LEU A 193 1.40 3.49 15.80
C LEU A 193 0.05 3.49 16.52
N GLU A 194 -0.63 2.34 16.61
CA GLU A 194 -1.86 2.24 17.40
C GLU A 194 -1.62 2.59 18.88
N GLN A 195 -0.54 2.07 19.48
CA GLN A 195 -0.18 2.37 20.87
C GLN A 195 0.07 3.87 21.10
N ILE A 196 0.73 4.55 20.17
CA ILE A 196 0.92 6.01 20.18
C ILE A 196 -0.43 6.73 20.14
N MET A 197 -1.31 6.35 19.21
CA MET A 197 -2.60 7.02 18.97
C MET A 197 -3.58 6.89 20.15
N ILE A 198 -3.56 5.75 20.84
CA ILE A 198 -4.42 5.46 22.00
C ILE A 198 -3.77 5.79 23.35
N GLY A 199 -2.50 6.22 23.34
CA GLY A 199 -1.73 6.53 24.55
C GLY A 199 -1.49 5.35 25.49
N LYS A 200 -1.35 4.13 24.93
CA LYS A 200 -0.91 2.95 25.70
C LYS A 200 0.62 2.92 25.81
N ALA A 201 1.12 2.09 26.72
CA ALA A 201 2.56 1.82 26.83
C ALA A 201 3.14 1.31 25.50
N LEU A 202 4.26 1.88 25.06
CA LEU A 202 4.88 1.66 23.74
C LEU A 202 5.66 0.34 23.63
N LYS A 203 5.09 -0.76 24.09
CA LYS A 203 5.75 -2.09 24.14
C LYS A 203 6.06 -2.67 22.76
N ASN A 204 5.31 -2.27 21.74
CA ASN A 204 5.46 -2.75 20.37
C ASN A 204 6.25 -1.78 19.49
N CYS A 205 6.70 -0.65 20.05
CA CYS A 205 7.57 0.28 19.37
C CYS A 205 9.01 -0.18 19.45
N ARG A 206 9.71 -0.13 18.33
CA ARG A 206 11.13 -0.40 18.22
C ARG A 206 11.82 0.76 17.56
N THR A 207 13.12 0.89 17.82
CA THR A 207 13.96 1.87 17.14
C THR A 207 15.00 1.16 16.30
N GLU A 208 15.29 1.71 15.13
CA GLU A 208 16.34 1.25 14.22
C GLU A 208 17.38 2.36 14.05
N HIS A 209 18.63 1.96 13.84
CA HIS A 209 19.69 2.90 13.52
C HIS A 209 19.44 3.55 12.16
N THR A 210 19.76 4.84 12.03
CA THR A 210 19.61 5.56 10.76
C THR A 210 20.89 6.29 10.41
N SER A 211 21.31 6.19 9.14
CA SER A 211 22.49 6.88 8.60
C SER A 211 22.24 8.35 8.25
N ILE A 212 21.12 8.92 8.70
CA ILE A 212 20.74 10.30 8.41
C ILE A 212 21.62 11.26 9.21
N ASN A 213 22.26 12.19 8.50
CA ASN A 213 23.02 13.28 9.12
C ASN A 213 22.08 14.31 9.76
N LEU A 214 22.42 14.77 10.97
CA LEU A 214 21.73 15.88 11.62
C LEU A 214 22.42 17.21 11.28
N PRO A 215 21.66 18.32 11.11
CA PRO A 215 20.22 18.45 11.32
C PRO A 215 19.40 17.80 10.20
N TYR A 216 18.41 16.98 10.57
CA TYR A 216 17.39 16.48 9.65
C TYR A 216 16.31 17.55 9.50
N ILE A 217 16.06 17.96 8.26
CA ILE A 217 15.10 19.01 7.93
C ILE A 217 14.21 18.48 6.82
N GLN A 218 12.91 18.48 7.07
CA GLN A 218 11.92 18.07 6.09
C GLN A 218 10.83 19.13 5.97
N GLN A 219 10.64 19.62 4.74
CA GLN A 219 9.53 20.49 4.41
C GLN A 219 8.22 19.69 4.46
N LEU A 220 7.25 20.22 5.18
CA LEU A 220 5.86 19.78 5.19
C LEU A 220 5.04 20.75 4.31
N GLN A 221 3.72 20.73 4.42
CA GLN A 221 2.86 21.66 3.67
C GLN A 221 2.73 23.02 4.37
N SER A 222 2.41 24.07 3.61
CA SER A 222 2.04 25.40 4.10
C SER A 222 3.08 26.05 5.04
N GLY A 223 4.35 26.06 4.62
CA GLY A 223 5.41 26.74 5.38
C GLY A 223 5.85 26.03 6.66
N ARG A 224 5.50 24.75 6.80
CA ARG A 224 5.86 23.95 7.96
C ARG A 224 7.11 23.13 7.73
N TRP A 225 7.89 22.98 8.79
CA TRP A 225 9.17 22.27 8.76
C TRP A 225 9.25 21.32 9.94
N LEU A 226 9.54 20.06 9.68
CA LEU A 226 9.93 19.09 10.69
C LEU A 226 11.44 19.14 10.83
N ILE A 227 11.92 19.35 12.05
CA ILE A 227 13.34 19.47 12.35
C ILE A 227 13.73 18.50 13.45
N SER A 228 14.87 17.85 13.26
CA SER A 228 15.59 17.13 14.30
C SER A 228 17.06 17.52 14.27
N THR A 229 17.62 17.86 15.43
CA THR A 229 19.01 18.32 15.57
C THR A 229 19.73 17.54 16.66
N ASN A 230 21.06 17.57 16.65
CA ASN A 230 21.89 17.00 17.71
C ASN A 230 22.13 17.95 18.88
N THR A 231 21.74 19.22 18.75
CA THR A 231 21.89 20.26 19.76
C THR A 231 20.70 20.29 20.70
N THR A 232 20.93 20.62 21.97
CA THR A 232 19.85 20.79 22.97
C THR A 232 18.91 21.95 22.64
N SER A 233 19.40 22.97 21.95
CA SER A 233 18.61 24.10 21.46
C SER A 233 19.39 24.80 20.34
N LEU A 234 18.71 25.13 19.25
CA LEU A 234 19.28 25.86 18.14
C LEU A 234 18.76 27.29 18.13
N HIS A 235 19.65 28.27 18.23
CA HIS A 235 19.29 29.68 18.16
C HIS A 235 19.31 30.15 16.71
N CYS A 236 18.17 30.64 16.25
CA CYS A 236 17.95 31.12 14.90
C CYS A 236 17.40 32.54 14.92
N ILE A 237 17.40 33.18 13.76
CA ILE A 237 16.91 34.55 13.57
C ILE A 237 15.80 34.50 12.52
N ARG A 238 14.62 35.00 12.87
CA ARG A 238 13.54 35.19 11.90
C ARG A 238 13.69 36.57 11.27
N THR A 239 13.83 36.59 9.95
CA THR A 239 13.99 37.79 9.11
C THR A 239 12.80 37.94 8.17
N GLN A 240 12.37 39.17 7.89
CA GLN A 240 11.39 39.42 6.83
C GLN A 240 12.06 39.31 5.46
N ILE A 241 11.34 38.77 4.48
CA ILE A 241 11.77 38.75 3.08
C ILE A 241 11.42 40.12 2.51
N GLU A 242 12.41 41.00 2.33
CA GLU A 242 12.22 42.26 1.61
C GLU A 242 11.91 41.96 0.13
N GLU A 243 10.67 42.14 -0.29
CA GLU A 243 10.37 42.34 -1.70
C GLU A 243 11.04 43.65 -2.13
N ARG A 244 12.19 43.54 -2.83
CA ARG A 244 12.89 44.67 -3.46
C ARG A 244 11.99 45.37 -4.47
N LEU A 245 11.14 46.29 -4.02
CA LEU A 245 10.38 47.18 -4.90
C LEU A 245 10.33 48.66 -4.48
N THR A 246 10.94 49.07 -3.37
CA THR A 246 10.93 50.50 -2.99
C THR A 246 12.34 51.06 -2.76
N LYS A 247 12.66 52.12 -3.52
CA LYS A 247 13.93 52.84 -3.59
C LYS A 247 14.22 53.75 -2.38
N GLU A 248 13.56 53.54 -1.24
CA GLU A 248 13.81 54.36 -0.04
C GLU A 248 14.10 53.44 1.14
N ALA A 249 15.38 53.44 1.54
CA ALA A 249 15.89 52.65 2.63
C ALA A 249 15.42 53.22 3.97
N THR A 250 14.38 52.60 4.55
CA THR A 250 14.19 52.55 5.99
C THR A 250 14.04 51.10 6.40
N VAL A 251 15.17 50.38 6.40
CA VAL A 251 15.29 49.01 6.91
C VAL A 251 15.23 49.04 8.44
N TRP A 252 14.04 48.89 9.01
CA TRP A 252 13.91 48.42 10.39
C TRP A 252 13.88 46.89 10.34
N ASN A 253 15.05 46.31 10.63
CA ASN A 253 15.25 44.87 10.66
C ASN A 253 14.59 44.34 11.96
N ASP A 254 13.29 44.00 11.91
CA ASP A 254 12.58 43.32 13.00
C ASP A 254 13.03 41.84 13.11
N ASN A 255 14.33 41.67 13.30
CA ASN A 255 14.96 40.38 13.50
C ASN A 255 14.57 39.87 14.87
N THR A 256 13.74 38.82 14.90
CA THR A 256 13.32 38.19 16.14
C THR A 256 14.12 36.92 16.37
N GLN A 257 14.71 36.78 17.55
CA GLN A 257 15.39 35.54 17.92
C GLN A 257 14.34 34.44 18.12
N VAL A 258 14.60 33.28 17.52
CA VAL A 258 13.76 32.09 17.65
C VAL A 258 14.64 30.95 18.15
N THR A 259 14.21 30.26 19.21
CA THR A 259 14.92 29.10 19.73
C THR A 259 14.16 27.83 19.34
N ILE A 260 14.84 26.95 18.61
CA ILE A 260 14.29 25.69 18.12
C ILE A 260 14.76 24.55 19.05
N PRO A 261 13.86 23.74 19.61
CA PRO A 261 14.23 22.59 20.44
C PRO A 261 14.84 21.45 19.59
N PRO A 262 15.39 20.39 20.19
CA PRO A 262 16.09 19.32 19.47
C PRO A 262 15.20 18.64 18.44
N MET A 263 13.90 18.52 18.71
CA MET A 263 12.91 18.04 17.76
C MET A 263 11.66 18.93 17.81
N ALA A 264 11.30 19.51 16.67
CA ALA A 264 10.12 20.35 16.56
C ALA A 264 9.46 20.31 15.18
N ILE A 265 8.17 20.65 15.17
CA ILE A 265 7.49 21.16 13.99
C ILE A 265 7.44 22.69 14.11
N ILE A 266 7.89 23.37 13.07
CA ILE A 266 7.97 24.83 13.03
C ILE A 266 7.07 25.34 11.91
N THR A 267 6.24 26.31 12.23
CA THR A 267 5.47 27.08 11.26
C THR A 267 6.21 28.38 10.97
N VAL A 268 6.61 28.60 9.72
CA VAL A 268 7.24 29.85 9.28
C VAL A 268 6.17 30.73 8.65
N ASN A 269 6.05 31.96 9.16
CA ASN A 269 5.04 32.90 8.71
C ASN A 269 5.32 33.38 7.27
N ASN A 270 4.25 33.72 6.56
CA ASN A 270 4.29 34.22 5.19
C ASN A 270 5.22 35.43 5.09
N GLY A 271 6.04 35.47 4.03
CA GLY A 271 6.99 36.57 3.82
C GLY A 271 8.11 36.65 4.86
N THR A 272 8.33 35.60 5.66
CA THR A 272 9.46 35.52 6.59
C THR A 272 10.33 34.29 6.29
N THR A 273 11.59 34.33 6.73
CA THR A 273 12.52 33.20 6.70
C THR A 273 13.14 33.06 8.08
N ILE A 274 13.26 31.83 8.58
CA ILE A 274 14.05 31.56 9.79
C ILE A 274 15.44 31.11 9.36
N GLN A 275 16.45 31.90 9.71
CA GLN A 275 17.85 31.65 9.43
C GLN A 275 18.50 30.97 10.64
N CYS A 276 19.02 29.77 10.42
CA CYS A 276 19.67 28.96 11.44
C CYS A 276 21.15 28.70 11.07
N PRO A 277 22.00 28.34 12.04
CA PRO A 277 23.35 27.88 11.74
C PRO A 277 23.33 26.71 10.74
N GLY A 278 23.80 26.96 9.51
CA GLY A 278 23.94 25.95 8.46
C GLY A 278 22.73 25.73 7.55
N PHE A 279 21.57 26.35 7.80
CA PHE A 279 20.38 26.19 6.95
C PHE A 279 19.36 27.31 7.13
N ASN A 280 18.46 27.46 6.16
CA ASN A 280 17.36 28.43 6.19
C ASN A 280 16.02 27.72 6.00
N LEU A 281 14.99 28.22 6.69
CA LEU A 281 13.62 27.73 6.61
C LEU A 281 12.75 28.84 6.00
N PRO A 282 12.53 28.82 4.68
CA PRO A 282 11.68 29.81 4.05
C PRO A 282 10.21 29.58 4.40
N GLY A 283 9.50 30.67 4.67
CA GLY A 283 8.04 30.69 4.72
C GLY A 283 7.43 30.64 3.32
N PRO A 284 6.11 30.44 3.23
CA PRO A 284 5.42 30.40 1.94
C PRO A 284 5.36 31.82 1.35
N ALA A 285 5.48 31.92 0.03
CA ALA A 285 5.41 33.18 -0.69
C ALA A 285 3.97 33.74 -0.77
N ILE A 286 2.96 32.87 -0.70
CA ILE A 286 1.55 33.21 -0.79
C ILE A 286 0.89 32.89 0.55
N PRO A 287 0.01 33.76 1.08
CA PRO A 287 -0.74 33.45 2.27
C PRO A 287 -1.72 32.30 2.02
N GLU A 288 -1.30 31.09 2.38
CA GLU A 288 -2.20 29.96 2.51
C GLU A 288 -2.98 30.09 3.82
N THR A 289 -4.29 29.85 3.77
CA THR A 289 -5.13 29.76 4.95
C THR A 289 -4.50 28.77 5.91
N ARG A 290 -4.21 29.23 7.14
CA ARG A 290 -3.59 28.42 8.21
C ARG A 290 -4.28 27.05 8.27
N SER A 291 -3.64 26.01 7.76
CA SER A 291 -4.02 24.65 8.13
C SER A 291 -3.82 24.56 9.64
N THR A 292 -4.73 24.01 10.43
CA THR A 292 -4.48 23.82 11.87
C THR A 292 -3.61 22.57 12.05
N ILE A 293 -2.70 22.55 13.04
CA ILE A 293 -2.03 21.30 13.41
C ILE A 293 -2.95 20.58 14.38
N ASN A 294 -3.43 19.42 13.98
CA ASN A 294 -4.23 18.55 14.84
C ASN A 294 -3.31 17.57 15.55
N ILE A 295 -3.16 17.74 16.86
CA ILE A 295 -2.45 16.79 17.73
C ILE A 295 -3.46 15.74 18.17
N ILE A 296 -3.18 14.47 17.88
CA ILE A 296 -4.02 13.34 18.30
C ILE A 296 -3.39 12.66 19.51
N ARG A 297 -4.12 12.57 20.62
CA ARG A 297 -3.71 11.87 21.85
C ARG A 297 -4.89 11.19 22.51
N ASN A 298 -4.73 9.96 22.98
CA ASN A 298 -5.80 9.24 23.68
C ASN A 298 -7.12 9.25 22.91
N LEU A 299 -7.06 9.14 21.57
CA LEU A 299 -8.20 9.28 20.65
C LEU A 299 -8.91 10.65 20.65
N SER A 300 -8.41 11.66 21.37
CA SER A 300 -8.85 13.05 21.26
C SER A 300 -8.00 13.81 20.24
N THR A 301 -8.57 14.84 19.63
CA THR A 301 -7.87 15.75 18.70
C THR A 301 -7.86 17.14 19.30
N ILE A 302 -6.69 17.76 19.39
CA ILE A 302 -6.48 19.11 19.91
C ILE A 302 -5.86 19.94 18.79
N GLU A 303 -6.42 21.13 18.54
CA GLU A 303 -5.86 22.08 17.59
C GLU A 303 -4.74 22.89 18.24
N GLU A 304 -3.53 22.75 17.70
CA GLU A 304 -2.35 23.47 18.13
C GLU A 304 -2.09 24.68 17.22
N HIS A 305 -1.89 25.83 17.85
CA HIS A 305 -1.76 27.13 17.19
C HIS A 305 -0.36 27.73 17.37
N SER A 306 0.51 27.06 18.13
CA SER A 306 1.88 27.50 18.38
C SER A 306 2.74 27.48 17.11
N ASP A 307 3.54 28.52 16.92
CA ASP A 307 4.54 28.61 15.84
C ASP A 307 5.57 27.46 15.92
N ILE A 308 5.85 26.98 17.14
CA ILE A 308 6.81 25.90 17.41
C ILE A 308 6.12 24.87 18.30
N ILE A 309 6.02 23.64 17.79
CA ILE A 309 5.57 22.48 18.55
C ILE A 309 6.80 21.70 18.98
N ASP A 310 7.09 21.73 20.28
CA ASP A 310 8.22 21.03 20.89
C ASP A 310 7.88 19.55 21.10
N ILE A 311 8.18 18.75 20.07
CA ILE A 311 8.00 17.29 20.13
C ILE A 311 8.94 16.72 21.19
N HIS A 312 10.17 17.22 21.31
CA HIS A 312 11.16 16.69 22.26
C HIS A 312 10.67 16.73 23.71
N LYS A 313 10.07 17.86 24.12
CA LYS A 313 9.44 17.99 25.45
C LYS A 313 8.32 16.97 25.66
N GLU A 314 7.53 16.68 24.64
CA GLU A 314 6.47 15.66 24.71
C GLU A 314 7.06 14.26 24.90
N ILE A 315 8.13 13.91 24.18
CA ILE A 315 8.82 12.63 24.34
C ILE A 315 9.34 12.47 25.78
N ILE A 316 10.01 13.49 26.31
CA ILE A 316 10.64 13.41 27.64
C ILE A 316 9.62 13.44 28.78
N SER A 317 8.57 14.25 28.65
CA SER A 317 7.55 14.38 29.70
C SER A 317 6.59 13.20 29.78
N ASN A 318 6.53 12.36 28.74
CA ASN A 318 5.59 11.26 28.68
C ASN A 318 6.10 10.02 29.41
N THR A 319 5.51 9.73 30.57
CA THR A 319 5.84 8.56 31.40
C THR A 319 5.36 7.23 30.81
N THR A 320 4.48 7.23 29.80
CA THR A 320 3.99 5.99 29.15
C THR A 320 4.99 5.39 28.17
N TRP A 321 6.03 6.14 27.78
CA TRP A 321 7.02 5.73 26.81
C TRP A 321 8.19 5.08 27.53
N GLU A 322 7.91 3.91 28.10
CA GLU A 322 8.95 3.09 28.72
C GLU A 322 10.03 2.78 27.68
N LYS A 323 11.30 2.90 28.10
CA LYS A 323 12.53 2.89 27.29
C LYS A 323 12.39 2.05 26.02
N LEU A 324 12.22 2.73 24.89
CA LEU A 324 12.04 2.11 23.58
C LEU A 324 13.20 1.13 23.32
N PRO A 325 12.93 -0.17 23.11
CA PRO A 325 13.98 -1.13 22.83
C PRO A 325 14.68 -0.76 21.51
N TYR A 326 16.01 -0.74 21.57
CA TYR A 326 16.88 -0.59 20.40
C TYR A 326 17.03 -1.94 19.70
N LEU A 327 16.72 -2.01 18.40
CA LEU A 327 17.15 -3.12 17.56
C LEU A 327 18.63 -2.91 17.26
N ASN A 328 19.46 -3.82 17.76
CA ASN A 328 20.88 -3.82 17.43
C ASN A 328 21.06 -4.24 15.97
N ASP A 329 22.11 -3.71 15.32
CA ASP A 329 22.41 -3.96 13.90
C ASP A 329 22.55 -5.47 13.61
N ASP A 330 23.04 -6.26 14.58
CA ASP A 330 23.15 -7.72 14.50
C ASP A 330 21.79 -8.43 14.44
N ILE A 331 20.77 -7.90 15.12
CA ILE A 331 19.41 -8.45 15.12
C ILE A 331 18.69 -8.09 13.81
N ASP A 332 18.94 -6.89 13.28
CA ASP A 332 18.44 -6.49 11.96
C ASP A 332 19.05 -7.32 10.84
N GLN A 333 20.36 -7.63 10.91
CA GLN A 333 20.99 -8.59 9.99
C GLN A 333 20.36 -9.98 10.11
N LEU A 334 20.15 -10.49 11.33
CA LEU A 334 19.50 -11.77 11.54
C LEU A 334 18.05 -11.79 11.03
N LEU A 335 17.28 -10.71 11.22
CA LEU A 335 15.92 -10.58 10.70
C LEU A 335 15.89 -10.47 9.17
N GLN A 336 16.85 -9.76 8.58
CA GLN A 336 17.04 -9.72 7.13
C GLN A 336 17.43 -11.09 6.57
N GLU A 337 18.34 -11.81 7.23
CA GLU A 337 18.71 -13.17 6.84
C GLU A 337 17.53 -14.13 6.95
N MET A 338 16.73 -14.07 8.03
CA MET A 338 15.53 -14.90 8.18
C MET A 338 14.42 -14.56 7.18
N SER A 339 14.23 -13.28 6.84
CA SER A 339 13.25 -12.86 5.83
C SER A 339 13.70 -13.18 4.41
N LEU A 340 15.00 -13.07 4.11
CA LEU A 340 15.61 -13.56 2.87
C LEU A 340 15.52 -15.08 2.76
N GLN A 341 15.63 -15.82 3.86
CA GLN A 341 15.37 -17.27 3.91
C GLN A 341 13.90 -17.62 3.65
N GLN A 342 12.94 -16.77 4.06
CA GLN A 342 11.53 -16.95 3.69
C GLN A 342 11.27 -16.63 2.21
N ALA A 343 11.92 -15.60 1.66
CA ALA A 343 11.81 -15.21 0.25
C ALA A 343 12.53 -16.17 -0.71
N SER A 344 13.49 -16.95 -0.21
CA SER A 344 14.16 -18.03 -0.95
C SER A 344 13.54 -19.41 -0.70
N THR A 345 12.23 -19.45 -0.48
CA THR A 345 11.46 -20.65 -0.82
C THR A 345 11.27 -20.69 -2.33
N THR A 346 12.27 -21.25 -3.03
CA THR A 346 12.04 -21.93 -4.32
C THR A 346 10.73 -22.72 -4.25
N PRO A 347 9.93 -22.80 -5.35
CA PRO A 347 8.66 -23.50 -5.36
C PRO A 347 8.90 -25.03 -5.33
N GLN A 348 9.39 -25.52 -4.19
CA GLN A 348 9.41 -26.93 -3.88
C GLN A 348 8.18 -27.23 -3.05
N SER A 349 7.18 -27.72 -3.77
CA SER A 349 6.19 -28.67 -3.26
C SER A 349 5.11 -28.08 -2.32
N ASN A 350 4.01 -27.66 -2.95
CA ASN A 350 2.65 -27.71 -2.38
C ASN A 350 2.22 -29.12 -1.93
N ASN A 351 3.07 -30.16 -2.03
CA ASN A 351 2.74 -31.52 -1.58
C ASN A 351 2.88 -31.74 -0.06
N ILE A 352 3.56 -30.86 0.69
CA ILE A 352 3.76 -31.10 2.14
C ILE A 352 2.57 -30.59 2.97
N GLN A 353 1.89 -29.52 2.53
CA GLN A 353 0.76 -28.96 3.27
C GLN A 353 -0.49 -29.87 3.20
N TRP A 354 -0.75 -30.51 2.06
CA TRP A 354 -1.82 -31.52 1.97
C TRP A 354 -1.54 -32.71 2.89
N HIS A 355 -0.29 -33.17 2.95
CA HIS A 355 0.09 -34.33 3.75
C HIS A 355 -0.02 -34.07 5.25
N ASN A 356 0.36 -32.88 5.73
CA ASN A 356 0.23 -32.51 7.14
C ASN A 356 -1.22 -32.22 7.56
N GLN A 357 -2.06 -31.70 6.65
CA GLN A 357 -3.44 -31.36 6.96
C GLN A 357 -4.40 -32.57 6.87
N HIS A 358 -4.05 -33.61 6.10
CA HIS A 358 -4.85 -34.83 5.93
C HIS A 358 -4.31 -36.05 6.68
N SER A 359 -3.01 -36.12 7.03
CA SER A 359 -2.45 -37.24 7.80
C SER A 359 -3.07 -37.38 9.19
N GLY A 360 -3.33 -36.25 9.87
CA GLY A 360 -4.00 -36.27 11.17
C GLY A 360 -5.41 -36.86 11.10
N LYS A 361 -6.18 -36.52 10.06
CA LYS A 361 -7.52 -37.07 9.85
C LYS A 361 -7.50 -38.55 9.44
N LEU A 362 -6.52 -38.96 8.62
CA LEU A 362 -6.32 -40.36 8.26
C LEU A 362 -5.93 -41.22 9.46
N MET A 363 -5.06 -40.73 10.35
CA MET A 363 -4.68 -41.43 11.58
C MET A 363 -5.88 -41.63 12.51
N ILE A 364 -6.76 -40.63 12.64
CA ILE A 364 -7.99 -40.76 13.43
C ILE A 364 -8.92 -41.84 12.83
N CYS A 365 -9.12 -41.86 11.50
CA CYS A 365 -9.90 -42.91 10.85
C CYS A 365 -9.28 -44.30 11.03
N LEU A 366 -7.94 -44.42 10.97
CA LEU A 366 -7.23 -45.69 11.16
C LEU A 366 -7.38 -46.21 12.58
N VAL A 367 -7.31 -45.33 13.59
CA VAL A 367 -7.54 -45.69 15.00
C VAL A 367 -8.98 -46.16 15.23
N ILE A 368 -9.98 -45.50 14.63
CA ILE A 368 -11.38 -45.92 14.72
C ILE A 368 -11.58 -47.29 14.07
N LEU A 369 -10.94 -47.53 12.92
CA LEU A 369 -11.07 -48.79 12.18
C LEU A 369 -10.40 -49.96 12.93
N ILE A 370 -9.24 -49.71 13.55
CA ILE A 370 -8.59 -50.69 14.44
C ILE A 370 -9.46 -50.98 15.67
N ALA A 371 -10.03 -49.95 16.30
CA ALA A 371 -10.91 -50.13 17.45
C ALA A 371 -12.16 -50.96 17.09
N ALA A 372 -12.77 -50.70 15.93
CA ALA A 372 -13.90 -51.47 15.43
C ALA A 372 -13.52 -52.94 15.17
N LEU A 373 -12.36 -53.20 14.56
CA LEU A 373 -11.85 -54.56 14.34
C LEU A 373 -11.60 -55.31 15.65
N ILE A 374 -11.08 -54.63 16.68
CA ILE A 374 -10.90 -55.23 18.01
C ILE A 374 -12.25 -55.64 18.59
N VAL A 375 -13.27 -54.77 18.53
CA VAL A 375 -14.63 -55.10 19.02
C VAL A 375 -15.23 -56.29 18.27
N VAL A 376 -15.12 -56.30 16.94
CA VAL A 376 -15.62 -57.42 16.12
C VAL A 376 -14.89 -58.72 16.46
N SER A 377 -13.57 -58.68 16.61
CA SER A 377 -12.78 -59.85 16.98
C SER A 377 -13.16 -60.38 18.38
N ALA A 378 -13.39 -59.49 19.35
CA ALA A 378 -13.84 -59.86 20.69
C ALA A 378 -15.25 -60.49 20.66
N LEU A 379 -16.16 -59.97 19.83
CA LEU A 379 -17.49 -60.54 19.63
C LEU A 379 -17.44 -61.93 18.98
N ILE A 380 -16.56 -62.13 18.00
CA ILE A 380 -16.34 -63.45 17.36
C ILE A 380 -15.76 -64.44 18.37
N ILE A 381 -14.78 -64.04 19.18
CA ILE A 381 -14.20 -64.89 20.23
C ILE A 381 -15.26 -65.25 21.28
N LEU A 382 -16.10 -64.30 21.71
CA LEU A 382 -17.21 -64.54 22.61
C LEU A 382 -18.25 -65.49 22.02
N TYR A 383 -18.56 -65.34 20.73
CA TYR A 383 -19.47 -66.22 20.01
C TYR A 383 -18.92 -67.66 19.92
N LEU A 384 -17.65 -67.81 19.56
CA LEU A 384 -16.97 -69.10 19.50
C LEU A 384 -16.86 -69.76 20.89
N LYS A 385 -16.60 -68.97 21.94
CA LYS A 385 -16.58 -69.44 23.34
C LYS A 385 -17.96 -69.90 23.82
N ARG A 386 -19.03 -69.22 23.38
CA ARG A 386 -20.41 -69.62 23.66
C ARG A 386 -20.81 -70.89 22.90
N SER A 387 -20.32 -71.06 21.67
CA SER A 387 -20.51 -72.27 20.87
C SER A 387 -19.77 -73.48 21.44
N THR A 388 -18.57 -73.32 22.00
CA THR A 388 -17.80 -74.41 22.63
C THR A 388 -18.34 -74.86 23.99
N ASN A 389 -19.10 -74.01 24.69
CA ASN A 389 -19.83 -74.40 25.90
C ASN A 389 -21.11 -75.22 25.62
N ASN A 390 -21.54 -75.35 24.36
CA ASN A 390 -22.62 -76.24 23.95
C ASN A 390 -22.08 -77.61 23.49
N LYS A 391 -21.03 -78.13 24.15
CA LYS A 391 -20.64 -79.53 24.00
C LYS A 391 -21.70 -80.42 24.67
N ILE A 392 -22.48 -81.05 23.81
CA ILE A 392 -23.42 -82.14 24.07
C ILE A 392 -22.69 -83.23 24.87
N THR A 393 -23.13 -83.50 26.09
CA THR A 393 -22.85 -84.73 26.81
C THR A 393 -23.59 -85.87 26.11
N ILE A 394 -22.85 -86.67 25.35
CA ILE A 394 -23.34 -87.94 24.82
C ILE A 394 -23.35 -88.93 25.97
N ALA A 395 -24.52 -89.25 26.50
CA ALA A 395 -24.73 -90.46 27.29
C ALA A 395 -24.91 -91.63 26.31
N LEU A 396 -23.98 -92.58 26.35
CA LEU A 396 -24.10 -93.89 25.71
C LEU A 396 -24.73 -94.87 26.73
N PRO A 397 -25.48 -95.88 26.25
CA PRO A 397 -26.57 -96.56 26.95
C PRO A 397 -26.20 -97.29 28.23
#